data_AF-A0A2W4I5V4-F1
#
_entry.id   AF-A0A2W4I5V4-F1
#
_cell.length_a   1.000
_cell.length_b   1.000
_cell.length_c   1.000
_cell.angle_alpha   90.00
_cell.angle_beta   90.00
_cell.angle_gamma   90.00
#
_symmetry.space_group_name_H-M   'P 1'
#
loop_
_entity.id
_entity.type
_entity.pdbx_description
1 polymer ?
#
loop_
_entity_poly.entity_id
_entity_poly.type
_entity_poly.pdbx_seq_one_letter_code
_entity_poly.pdbx_strand_id
1 'polypeptide(L)'
;MPRCKITVIKKTLNQDIAKEYCQSEISTCPSFQVGQSFIAGFEKPAGFCDWAWNDIVRYVVVILTGGNFASGIFAGWMKDENAMIACCTDGVRPVVFKLERLED
;
A
#
# COMPACT_ATOMS: atom_id res chain seq x y z
N MET A 1 -4.44 7.64 -19.79
CA MET A 1 -5.39 6.88 -18.92
C MET A 1 -4.90 7.08 -17.50
N PRO A 2 -5.77 7.31 -16.49
CA PRO A 2 -5.28 7.53 -15.14
C PRO A 2 -4.49 6.30 -14.67
N ARG A 3 -3.30 6.53 -14.12
CA ARG A 3 -2.40 5.51 -13.61
C ARG A 3 -2.00 5.85 -12.18
N CYS A 4 -1.80 4.83 -11.37
CA CYS A 4 -1.30 4.97 -10.01
C CYS A 4 0.03 4.21 -9.88
N LYS A 5 1.05 4.89 -9.38
CA LYS A 5 2.32 4.28 -8.99
C LYS A 5 2.22 3.81 -7.55
N ILE A 6 2.51 2.53 -7.32
CA ILE A 6 2.53 1.90 -6.00
C ILE A 6 4.00 1.64 -5.67
N THR A 7 4.52 2.28 -4.63
CA THR A 7 5.91 2.12 -4.19
C THR A 7 5.95 1.48 -2.81
N VAL A 8 6.72 0.41 -2.64
CA VAL A 8 6.96 -0.21 -1.33
C VAL A 8 7.92 0.66 -0.55
N ILE A 9 7.46 1.29 0.54
CA ILE A 9 8.30 2.22 1.32
C ILE A 9 8.83 1.61 2.62
N LYS A 10 8.12 0.64 3.20
CA LYS A 10 8.54 0.00 4.45
C LYS A 10 8.01 -1.42 4.55
N LYS A 11 8.82 -2.31 5.12
CA LYS A 11 8.40 -3.64 5.57
C LYS A 11 8.66 -3.71 7.06
N THR A 12 7.67 -4.16 7.82
CA THR A 12 7.78 -4.27 9.28
C THR A 12 7.54 -5.71 9.70
N LEU A 13 8.01 -6.06 10.89
CA LEU A 13 7.68 -7.29 11.59
C LEU A 13 7.39 -6.93 13.05
N ASN A 14 6.18 -7.19 13.50
CA ASN A 14 5.77 -7.03 14.89
C ASN A 14 6.24 -8.26 15.66
N GLN A 15 7.46 -8.19 16.19
CA GLN A 15 8.15 -9.34 16.78
C GLN A 15 7.46 -9.89 18.03
N ASP A 16 6.82 -9.01 18.81
CA ASP A 16 5.99 -9.35 19.96
C ASP A 16 4.81 -10.24 19.54
N ILE A 17 4.03 -9.80 18.56
CA ILE A 17 2.89 -10.55 18.02
C ILE A 17 3.36 -11.84 17.36
N ALA A 18 4.47 -11.79 16.62
CA ALA A 18 5.06 -12.95 15.97
C ALA A 18 5.43 -14.04 17.00
N LYS A 19 6.10 -13.66 18.09
CA LYS A 19 6.55 -14.61 19.13
C LYS A 19 5.39 -15.23 19.90
N GLU A 20 4.32 -14.48 20.14
CA GLU A 20 3.19 -14.95 20.92
C GLU A 20 2.22 -15.83 20.11
N TYR A 21 1.97 -15.49 18.84
CA TYR A 21 0.88 -16.09 18.06
C TYR A 21 1.32 -16.91 16.85
N CYS A 22 2.58 -16.80 16.38
CA CYS A 22 3.04 -17.58 15.22
C CYS A 22 3.68 -18.90 15.65
N GLN A 23 3.35 -19.98 14.94
CA GLN A 23 3.88 -21.33 15.22
C GLN A 23 5.38 -21.48 14.93
N SER A 24 5.97 -20.57 14.15
CA SER A 24 7.36 -20.62 13.72
C SER A 24 7.96 -19.21 13.68
N GLU A 25 9.29 -19.14 13.68
CA GLU A 25 9.99 -17.87 13.47
C GLU A 25 9.69 -17.35 12.07
N ILE A 26 9.05 -16.19 12.01
CA ILE A 26 8.66 -15.54 10.77
C ILE A 26 9.52 -14.31 10.53
N SER A 27 9.77 -14.03 9.25
CA SER A 27 10.46 -12.82 8.80
C SER A 27 9.48 -11.84 8.16
N THR A 28 9.98 -10.65 7.82
CA THR A 28 9.22 -9.65 7.04
C THR A 28 8.65 -10.26 5.75
N CYS A 29 7.56 -9.69 5.22
CA CYS A 29 6.87 -10.22 4.03
C CYS A 29 7.85 -10.55 2.87
N PRO A 30 7.89 -11.79 2.35
CA PRO A 30 8.82 -12.15 1.28
C PRO A 30 8.38 -11.65 -0.10
N SER A 31 7.10 -11.29 -0.27
CA SER A 31 6.50 -10.95 -1.56
C SER A 31 6.93 -9.59 -2.12
N PHE A 32 7.56 -8.74 -1.31
CA PHE A 32 7.92 -7.37 -1.69
C PHE A 32 9.34 -7.01 -1.26
N GLN A 33 9.96 -6.10 -2.00
CA GLN A 33 11.22 -5.45 -1.64
C GLN A 33 11.02 -3.95 -1.43
N VAL A 34 11.70 -3.35 -0.45
CA VAL A 34 11.64 -1.89 -0.24
C VAL A 34 12.24 -1.18 -1.45
N GLY A 35 11.56 -0.14 -1.93
CA GLY A 35 11.90 0.58 -3.15
C GLY A 35 11.30 -0.04 -4.43
N GLN A 36 10.72 -1.24 -4.37
CA GLN A 36 10.02 -1.83 -5.50
C GLN A 36 8.80 -0.97 -5.86
N SER A 37 8.57 -0.78 -7.17
CA SER A 37 7.43 -0.02 -7.66
C SER A 37 6.63 -0.77 -8.71
N PHE A 38 5.33 -0.50 -8.75
CA PHE A 38 4.37 -1.10 -9.68
C PHE A 38 3.49 0.01 -10.25
N ILE A 39 3.01 -0.18 -11.47
CA ILE A 39 2.04 0.72 -12.10
C ILE A 39 0.70 -0.01 -12.19
N ALA A 40 -0.32 0.57 -11.58
CA ALA A 40 -1.68 0.05 -11.58
C ALA A 40 -2.62 1.00 -12.33
N GLY A 41 -3.58 0.41 -13.05
CA GLY A 41 -4.82 1.07 -13.42
C GLY A 41 -5.93 0.63 -12.46
N PHE A 42 -7.13 0.40 -12.98
CA PHE A 42 -8.23 -0.19 -12.19
C PHE A 42 -8.01 -1.67 -11.87
N GLU A 43 -7.09 -2.32 -12.58
CA GLU A 43 -6.73 -3.72 -12.39
C GLU A 43 -5.43 -3.86 -11.59
N LYS A 44 -5.30 -5.01 -10.93
CA LYS A 44 -4.11 -5.37 -10.15
C LYS A 44 -2.88 -5.45 -11.07
N PRO A 45 -1.73 -4.86 -10.70
CA PRO A 45 -0.50 -5.03 -11.46
C PRO A 45 0.00 -6.48 -11.44
N ALA A 46 0.65 -6.90 -12.53
CA ALA A 46 1.29 -8.20 -12.62
C ALA A 46 2.37 -8.35 -11.53
N GLY A 47 2.43 -9.52 -10.90
CA GLY A 47 3.40 -9.80 -9.83
C GLY A 47 3.08 -9.15 -8.48
N PHE A 48 1.94 -8.46 -8.34
CA PHE A 48 1.50 -7.92 -7.06
C PHE A 48 0.73 -8.96 -6.24
N CYS A 49 0.97 -9.00 -4.93
CA CYS A 49 0.30 -9.90 -3.98
C CYS A 49 -1.22 -9.63 -3.95
N ASP A 50 -2.04 -10.67 -4.15
CA ASP A 50 -3.51 -10.56 -4.16
C ASP A 50 -4.09 -10.05 -2.84
N TRP A 51 -3.53 -10.48 -1.72
CA TRP A 51 -3.96 -10.03 -0.40
C TRP A 51 -3.72 -8.52 -0.21
N ALA A 52 -2.49 -8.08 -0.50
CA ALA A 52 -2.15 -6.68 -0.41
C ALA A 52 -2.96 -5.83 -1.40
N TRP A 53 -3.30 -6.38 -2.58
CA TRP A 53 -4.14 -5.68 -3.56
C TRP A 53 -5.55 -5.42 -3.02
N ASN A 54 -6.17 -6.45 -2.44
CA ASN A 54 -7.51 -6.34 -1.85
C ASN A 54 -7.58 -5.23 -0.78
N ASP A 55 -6.50 -5.04 -0.02
CA ASP A 55 -6.42 -4.00 1.01
C ASP A 55 -6.34 -2.57 0.43
N ILE A 56 -5.58 -2.41 -0.65
CA ILE A 56 -5.22 -1.09 -1.19
C ILE A 56 -6.05 -0.63 -2.37
N VAL A 57 -6.75 -1.54 -3.07
CA VAL A 57 -7.46 -1.26 -4.33
C VAL A 57 -8.44 -0.10 -4.22
N ARG A 58 -9.14 0.03 -3.10
CA ARG A 58 -10.06 1.15 -2.84
C ARG A 58 -9.38 2.52 -2.87
N TYR A 59 -8.17 2.63 -2.32
CA TYR A 59 -7.41 3.88 -2.36
C TYR A 59 -6.90 4.17 -3.77
N VAL A 60 -6.46 3.13 -4.48
CA VAL A 60 -6.06 3.22 -5.89
C VAL A 60 -7.23 3.73 -6.73
N VAL A 61 -8.42 3.16 -6.59
CA VAL A 61 -9.63 3.59 -7.31
C VAL A 61 -9.95 5.05 -7.01
N VAL A 62 -9.94 5.48 -5.74
CA VAL A 62 -10.18 6.88 -5.36
C VAL A 62 -9.21 7.82 -6.07
N ILE A 63 -7.91 7.51 -6.05
CA ILE A 63 -6.87 8.28 -6.75
C ILE A 63 -7.13 8.35 -8.25
N LEU A 64 -7.47 7.21 -8.88
CA LEU A 64 -7.71 7.13 -10.31
C LEU A 64 -8.96 7.89 -10.76
N THR A 65 -9.97 7.99 -9.89
CA THR A 65 -11.20 8.77 -10.14
C THR A 65 -11.05 10.26 -9.82
N GLY A 66 -9.88 10.71 -9.37
CA GLY A 66 -9.60 12.10 -9.07
C GLY A 66 -9.97 12.56 -7.65
N GLY A 67 -10.22 11.63 -6.73
CA GLY A 67 -10.31 11.93 -5.31
C GLY A 67 -8.92 12.12 -4.69
N ASN A 68 -8.87 12.74 -3.52
CA ASN A 68 -7.65 12.95 -2.75
C ASN A 68 -7.86 12.69 -1.25
N PHE A 69 -6.76 12.58 -0.50
CA PHE A 69 -6.76 12.31 0.95
C PHE A 69 -6.16 13.47 1.76
N ALA A 70 -6.14 14.68 1.19
CA ALA A 70 -5.52 15.86 1.80
C ALA A 70 -6.51 17.02 2.00
N SER A 71 -7.71 16.96 1.40
CA SER A 71 -8.74 17.99 1.48
C SER A 71 -10.09 17.44 1.97
N GLY A 72 -11.06 18.33 2.21
CA GLY A 72 -12.40 17.96 2.67
C GLY A 72 -12.37 17.28 4.04
N ILE A 73 -13.02 16.11 4.16
CA ILE A 73 -13.05 15.33 5.41
C ILE A 73 -11.67 14.79 5.82
N PHE A 74 -10.71 14.77 4.90
CA PHE A 74 -9.34 14.31 5.12
C PHE A 74 -8.34 15.47 5.29
N ALA A 75 -8.83 16.70 5.47
CA ALA A 75 -8.00 17.87 5.69
C ALA A 75 -7.02 17.65 6.87
N GLY A 76 -5.72 17.81 6.58
CA GLY A 76 -4.64 17.63 7.56
C GLY A 76 -4.08 16.20 7.67
N TRP A 77 -4.59 15.24 6.90
CA TRP A 77 -4.07 13.87 6.91
C TRP A 77 -2.86 13.69 5.97
N MET A 78 -3.09 13.70 4.66
CA MET A 78 -2.00 13.64 3.67
C MET A 78 -1.51 15.05 3.32
N LYS A 79 -0.20 15.21 3.13
CA LYS A 79 0.41 16.49 2.71
C LYS A 79 0.27 16.76 1.21
N ASP A 80 0.15 15.70 0.42
CA ASP A 80 0.12 15.74 -1.04
C ASP A 80 -1.24 15.19 -1.48
N GLU A 81 -1.98 15.96 -2.28
CA GLU A 81 -3.30 15.57 -2.80
C GLU A 81 -3.22 14.36 -3.73
N ASN A 82 -2.07 14.16 -4.37
CA ASN A 82 -1.83 13.07 -5.31
C ASN A 82 -1.29 11.80 -4.65
N ALA A 83 -1.09 11.79 -3.33
CA ALA A 83 -0.49 10.66 -2.63
C ALA A 83 -1.33 10.13 -1.45
N MET A 84 -1.26 8.83 -1.23
CA MET A 84 -1.83 8.14 -0.08
C MET A 84 -0.85 7.11 0.48
N ILE A 85 -0.76 6.99 1.80
CA ILE A 85 -0.04 5.88 2.44
C ILE A 85 -1.05 4.81 2.83
N ALA A 86 -0.85 3.60 2.32
CA ALA A 86 -1.66 2.43 2.63
C ALA A 86 -0.76 1.27 3.05
N CYS A 87 -1.35 0.21 3.61
CA CYS A 87 -0.58 -0.97 3.98
C CYS A 87 -1.33 -2.28 3.68
N CYS A 88 -0.56 -3.36 3.56
CA CYS A 88 -1.06 -4.72 3.69
C CYS A 88 -1.53 -4.88 5.15
N THR A 89 -2.76 -5.36 5.33
CA THR A 89 -3.41 -5.51 6.64
C THR A 89 -2.93 -6.73 7.42
N ASP A 90 -1.84 -7.36 6.99
CA ASP A 90 -1.12 -8.38 7.76
C ASP A 90 -0.62 -7.75 9.08
N GLY A 91 -1.33 -8.04 10.17
CA GLY A 91 -1.05 -7.49 11.50
C GLY A 91 0.27 -7.96 12.10
N VAL A 92 0.92 -8.97 11.52
CA VAL A 92 2.18 -9.50 12.02
C VAL A 92 3.37 -8.94 11.24
N ARG A 93 3.25 -8.81 9.92
CA ARG A 93 4.32 -8.30 9.05
C ARG A 93 3.81 -7.32 7.99
N PRO A 94 3.27 -6.16 8.42
CA PRO A 94 2.65 -5.22 7.51
C PRO A 94 3.69 -4.64 6.53
N VAL A 95 3.25 -4.46 5.29
CA VAL A 95 4.02 -3.78 4.24
C VAL A 95 3.34 -2.46 3.95
N VAL A 96 4.10 -1.37 3.97
CA VAL A 96 3.60 -0.02 3.76
C VAL A 96 3.92 0.41 2.33
N PHE A 97 2.91 0.91 1.65
CA PHE A 97 2.94 1.38 0.28
C PHE A 97 2.66 2.87 0.22
N LYS A 98 3.39 3.58 -0.64
CA LYS A 98 3.02 4.90 -1.13
C LYS A 98 2.28 4.73 -2.45
N LEU A 99 1.04 5.20 -2.51
CA LEU A 99 0.22 5.24 -3.70
C LEU A 99 0.27 6.67 -4.24
N GLU A 100 0.63 6.83 -5.50
CA GLU A 100 0.80 8.14 -6.12
C GLU A 100 0.04 8.18 -7.44
N ARG A 101 -0.71 9.25 -7.69
CA ARG A 101 -1.28 9.51 -9.01
C ARG A 101 -0.14 9.84 -9.96
N LEU A 102 -0.11 9.20 -11.12
CA LEU A 102 0.69 9.66 -12.25
C LEU A 102 -0.17 10.62 -13.06
N GLU A 103 0.24 11.87 -13.07
CA GLU A 103 -0.23 12.85 -14.04
C GLU A 103 0.47 12.52 -15.36
N ASP A 104 -0.30 12.29 -16.42
CA ASP A 104 0.22 12.16 -17.79
C ASP A 104 0.73 13.54 -18.26
#